data_AF-A0A0C2M306-F1
#
_entry.id   AF-A0A0C2M306-F1
#
_cell.length_a   1.000
_cell.length_b   1.000
_cell.length_c   1.000
_cell.angle_alpha   90.00
_cell.angle_beta   90.00
_cell.angle_gamma   90.00
#
_symmetry.space_group_name_H-M   'P 1'
#
loop_
_entity.id
_entity.type
_entity.pdbx_description
1 polymer ?
#
loop_
_entity_poly.entity_id
_entity_poly.type
_entity_poly.pdbx_seq_one_letter_code
_entity_poly.pdbx_strand_id
1 'polypeptide(L)'
;MGPIAETCCQTLIRDCLRGLNYLHMNMKIHRDIKCANILLSDIGDVKLADFGVAGHLTATCNKRSTFVGTPYWMAPEVIKEEEYGTNVDIWSLGISAIEMVDTEPPHYDKHPMQSLLLIAKNNPPAPKNTKISDAFKEFIALCLTKDPAEVFHA
;
A
#
# COMPACT_ATOMS: atom_id res chain seq x y z
N MET A 1 -18.39 7.43 2.29
CA MET A 1 -17.94 8.04 1.01
C MET A 1 -18.13 6.98 -0.06
N GLY A 2 -18.60 7.31 -1.26
CA GLY A 2 -18.74 6.32 -2.35
C GLY A 2 -17.38 6.02 -3.01
N PRO A 3 -17.30 5.02 -3.90
CA PRO A 3 -16.10 4.75 -4.69
C PRO A 3 -15.61 5.99 -5.44
N ILE A 4 -14.29 6.17 -5.49
CA ILE A 4 -13.67 7.25 -6.26
C ILE A 4 -13.71 6.87 -7.75
N ALA A 5 -13.98 7.84 -8.62
CA ALA A 5 -13.94 7.63 -10.06
C ALA A 5 -12.52 7.23 -10.52
N GLU A 6 -12.40 6.26 -11.42
CA GLU A 6 -11.10 5.72 -11.84
C GLU A 6 -10.13 6.80 -12.34
N THR A 7 -10.62 7.82 -13.05
CA THR A 7 -9.80 8.96 -13.53
C THR A 7 -9.21 9.79 -12.39
N CYS A 8 -9.95 9.94 -11.28
CA CYS A 8 -9.44 10.55 -10.07
C CYS A 8 -8.42 9.63 -9.39
N CYS A 9 -8.69 8.32 -9.30
CA CYS A 9 -7.74 7.34 -8.76
C CYS A 9 -6.40 7.40 -9.50
N GLN A 10 -6.43 7.40 -10.84
CA GLN A 10 -5.24 7.48 -11.69
C GLN A 10 -4.44 8.75 -11.41
N THR A 11 -5.10 9.89 -11.23
CA THR A 11 -4.45 11.17 -10.90
C THR A 11 -3.78 11.10 -9.52
N LEU A 12 -4.51 10.60 -8.51
CA LEU A 12 -4.00 10.44 -7.15
C LEU A 12 -2.79 9.49 -7.11
N ILE A 13 -2.90 8.33 -7.76
CA ILE A 13 -1.85 7.31 -7.81
C ILE A 13 -0.61 7.84 -8.52
N ARG A 14 -0.76 8.54 -9.65
CA ARG A 14 0.36 9.15 -10.37
C ARG A 14 1.15 10.10 -9.48
N ASP A 15 0.46 10.97 -8.74
CA ASP A 15 1.13 11.95 -7.90
C ASP A 15 1.71 11.33 -6.61
N CYS A 16 1.09 10.26 -6.10
CA CYS A 16 1.69 9.42 -5.05
C CYS A 16 2.98 8.75 -5.52
N LEU A 17 3.00 8.17 -6.73
CA LEU A 17 4.19 7.54 -7.32
C LEU A 17 5.34 8.53 -7.46
N ARG A 18 5.07 9.79 -7.83
CA ARG A 18 6.10 10.85 -7.87
C ARG A 18 6.69 11.10 -6.48
N GLY A 19 5.86 11.16 -5.45
CA GLY A 19 6.29 11.29 -4.06
C GLY A 19 7.12 10.09 -3.58
N LEU A 20 6.66 8.88 -3.88
CA LEU A 20 7.38 7.64 -3.56
C LEU A 20 8.72 7.56 -4.28
N ASN A 21 8.76 7.85 -5.58
CA ASN A 21 10.00 7.86 -6.34
C ASN A 21 11.02 8.83 -5.72
N TYR A 22 10.59 10.04 -5.33
CA TYR A 22 11.46 10.98 -4.61
C TYR A 22 12.02 10.38 -3.30
N LEU A 23 11.20 9.71 -2.49
CA LEU A 23 11.66 9.07 -1.26
C LEU A 23 12.64 7.92 -1.54
N HIS A 24 12.29 7.07 -2.50
CA HIS A 24 13.04 5.86 -2.84
C HIS A 24 14.41 6.21 -3.43
N MET A 25 14.50 7.24 -4.29
CA MET A 25 15.78 7.79 -4.79
C MET A 25 16.67 8.34 -3.67
N ASN A 26 16.09 8.73 -2.53
CA ASN A 26 16.81 9.20 -1.35
C ASN A 26 16.99 8.10 -0.29
N MET A 27 16.84 6.82 -0.66
CA MET A 27 17.00 5.66 0.22
C MET A 27 16.06 5.69 1.45
N LYS A 28 14.86 6.26 1.29
CA LYS A 28 13.83 6.31 2.33
C LYS A 28 12.63 5.46 1.91
N ILE A 29 12.04 4.78 2.90
CA ILE A 29 10.81 3.98 2.76
C ILE A 29 9.72 4.67 3.58
N HIS A 30 8.51 4.84 3.03
CA HIS A 30 7.42 5.52 3.72
C HIS A 30 6.77 4.66 4.80
N ARG A 31 6.54 3.36 4.53
CA ARG A 31 6.03 2.33 5.46
C ARG A 31 4.59 2.47 5.96
N ASP A 32 3.84 3.49 5.52
CA ASP A 32 2.45 3.70 5.94
C ASP A 32 1.63 4.34 4.81
N ILE A 33 1.75 3.79 3.60
CA ILE A 33 0.93 4.22 2.46
C ILE A 33 -0.47 3.62 2.58
N LYS A 34 -1.47 4.49 2.63
CA LYS A 34 -2.91 4.19 2.68
C LYS A 34 -3.69 5.43 2.26
N CYS A 35 -4.96 5.30 1.87
CA CYS A 35 -5.75 6.48 1.44
C CYS A 35 -5.81 7.57 2.52
N ALA A 36 -5.85 7.20 3.81
CA ALA A 36 -5.87 8.15 4.92
C ALA A 36 -4.60 9.04 5.01
N ASN A 37 -3.48 8.61 4.42
CA ASN A 37 -2.20 9.33 4.42
C ASN A 37 -1.90 10.00 3.07
N ILE A 38 -2.83 9.93 2.12
CA ILE A 38 -2.76 10.61 0.82
C ILE A 38 -3.66 11.84 0.92
N LEU A 39 -3.05 13.01 1.16
CA LEU A 39 -3.77 14.26 1.37
C LEU A 39 -3.98 15.01 0.05
N LEU A 40 -5.15 15.61 -0.11
CA LEU A 40 -5.47 16.52 -1.21
C LEU A 40 -5.53 17.95 -0.67
N SER A 41 -4.85 18.89 -1.34
CA SER A 41 -4.95 20.32 -1.01
C SER A 41 -6.18 20.96 -1.68
N ASP A 42 -6.54 22.17 -1.22
CA ASP A 42 -7.65 22.95 -1.79
C ASP A 42 -7.43 23.33 -3.27
N ILE A 43 -6.18 23.28 -3.74
CA ILE A 43 -5.79 23.53 -5.13
C ILE A 43 -5.60 22.24 -5.94
N GLY A 44 -5.88 21.08 -5.36
CA GLY A 44 -5.83 19.78 -6.03
C GLY A 44 -4.47 19.08 -6.00
N ASP A 45 -3.49 19.56 -5.22
CA ASP A 45 -2.21 18.89 -5.08
C ASP A 45 -2.31 17.67 -4.16
N VAL A 46 -1.62 16.60 -4.53
CA VAL A 46 -1.51 15.39 -3.73
C VAL A 46 -0.23 15.43 -2.89
N LYS A 47 -0.33 15.12 -1.60
CA LYS A 47 0.81 15.06 -0.68
C LYS A 47 0.75 13.79 0.16
N LEU A 48 1.90 13.12 0.27
CA LEU A 48 2.08 12.03 1.23
C LEU A 48 2.28 12.62 2.63
N ALA A 49 1.58 12.08 3.61
CA ALA A 49 1.63 12.48 5.00
C ALA A 49 1.92 11.29 5.92
N ASP A 50 2.18 11.60 7.18
CA ASP A 50 2.43 10.61 8.24
C ASP A 50 3.47 9.56 7.82
N PHE A 51 4.70 10.05 7.58
CA PHE A 51 5.87 9.22 7.30
C PHE A 51 6.10 8.31 8.51
N GLY A 52 5.48 7.12 8.47
CA GLY A 52 5.38 6.19 9.59
C GLY A 52 6.76 5.97 10.19
N VAL A 53 6.98 6.59 11.36
CA VAL A 53 8.25 6.69 12.10
C VAL A 53 9.43 6.28 11.22
N ALA A 54 10.02 7.21 10.47
CA ALA A 54 11.21 7.02 9.63
C ALA A 54 12.39 6.52 10.49
N GLY A 55 12.29 5.27 10.92
CA GLY A 55 13.10 4.61 11.91
C GLY A 55 14.07 3.71 11.16
N HIS A 56 15.34 3.97 11.39
CA HIS A 56 16.44 3.13 10.97
C HIS A 56 16.10 1.64 11.15
N LEU A 57 16.60 0.78 10.27
CA LEU A 57 16.54 -0.68 10.37
C LEU A 57 17.23 -1.14 11.67
N THR A 58 16.61 -0.93 12.82
CA THR A 58 17.06 -1.45 14.10
C THR A 58 16.12 -2.58 14.46
N ALA A 59 16.66 -3.80 14.32
CA ALA A 59 16.10 -5.09 14.68
C ALA A 59 15.79 -5.23 16.19
N THR A 60 15.08 -4.25 16.77
CA THR A 60 14.91 -4.14 18.22
C THR A 60 13.49 -3.68 18.60
N CYS A 61 12.47 -4.19 17.93
CA CYS A 61 11.11 -4.17 18.50
C CYS A 61 10.96 -5.31 19.51
N ASN A 62 11.44 -5.03 20.72
CA ASN A 62 11.21 -5.78 21.94
C ASN A 62 9.73 -6.15 22.14
N LYS A 63 9.43 -7.45 22.19
CA LYS A 63 8.63 -8.14 23.23
C LYS A 63 7.46 -7.38 23.89
N ARG A 64 6.61 -6.67 23.16
CA ARG A 64 5.24 -6.32 23.62
C ARG A 64 4.19 -6.67 22.57
N SER A 65 3.36 -7.62 22.96
CA SER A 65 2.32 -8.36 22.25
C SER A 65 1.08 -7.53 21.85
N THR A 66 1.24 -6.35 21.27
CA THR A 66 0.10 -5.62 20.68
C THR A 66 0.54 -5.01 19.36
N PHE A 67 0.03 -5.57 18.27
CA PHE A 67 0.21 -5.07 16.92
C PHE A 67 -0.31 -3.62 16.87
N VAL A 68 0.60 -2.64 16.82
CA VAL A 68 0.25 -1.22 16.71
C VAL A 68 0.13 -0.92 15.22
N GLY A 69 -1.09 -0.96 14.70
CA GLY A 69 -1.40 -0.61 13.32
C GLY A 69 -2.53 -1.43 12.71
N THR A 70 -3.06 -0.94 11.59
CA THR A 70 -4.03 -1.64 10.75
C THR A 70 -3.28 -2.37 9.62
N PRO A 71 -3.17 -3.71 9.65
CA PRO A 71 -2.22 -4.47 8.83
C PRO A 71 -2.58 -4.58 7.34
N TYR A 72 -3.73 -4.07 6.94
CA TYR A 72 -4.37 -4.41 5.66
C TYR A 72 -3.54 -3.98 4.43
N TRP A 73 -2.69 -2.96 4.57
CA TRP A 73 -1.81 -2.46 3.51
C TRP A 73 -0.40 -3.09 3.54
N MET A 74 -0.07 -3.91 4.54
CA MET A 74 1.30 -4.42 4.71
C MET A 74 1.65 -5.45 3.65
N ALA A 75 2.89 -5.37 3.15
CA ALA A 75 3.44 -6.34 2.22
C ALA A 75 3.73 -7.68 2.91
N PRO A 76 3.62 -8.84 2.21
CA PRO A 76 3.83 -10.16 2.79
C PRO A 76 5.22 -10.32 3.43
N GLU A 77 6.27 -9.78 2.82
CA GLU A 77 7.65 -9.82 3.32
C GLU A 77 7.80 -9.06 4.64
N VAL A 78 7.07 -7.96 4.84
CA VAL A 78 7.06 -7.22 6.12
C VAL A 78 6.39 -8.05 7.22
N ILE A 79 5.29 -8.74 6.88
CA ILE A 79 4.55 -9.60 7.83
C ILE A 79 5.38 -10.82 8.23
N LYS A 80 6.16 -11.36 7.31
CA LYS A 80 7.03 -12.53 7.55
C LYS A 80 8.37 -12.17 8.20
N GLU A 81 8.59 -10.89 8.48
CA GLU A 81 9.86 -10.38 9.02
C GLU A 81 11.06 -10.72 8.11
N GLU A 82 10.83 -10.76 6.79
CA GLU A 82 11.86 -10.94 5.77
C GLU A 82 12.57 -9.61 5.47
N GLU A 83 13.72 -9.66 4.80
CA GLU A 83 14.38 -8.45 4.31
C GLU A 83 13.51 -7.76 3.25
N TYR A 84 13.33 -6.44 3.37
CA TYR A 84 12.44 -5.68 2.50
C TYR A 84 13.06 -4.36 2.05
N GLY A 85 12.69 -3.92 0.86
CA GLY A 85 13.14 -2.68 0.25
C GLY A 85 12.01 -1.65 0.13
N THR A 86 12.20 -0.72 -0.79
CA THR A 86 11.22 0.33 -1.13
C THR A 86 9.94 -0.21 -1.78
N ASN A 87 9.99 -1.43 -2.32
CA ASN A 87 8.87 -2.12 -2.97
C ASN A 87 7.65 -2.34 -2.05
N VAL A 88 7.84 -2.36 -0.73
CA VAL A 88 6.73 -2.47 0.24
C VAL A 88 5.76 -1.28 0.17
N ASP A 89 6.26 -0.10 -0.22
CA ASP A 89 5.39 1.06 -0.44
C ASP A 89 4.56 0.91 -1.72
N ILE A 90 5.10 0.23 -2.74
CA ILE A 90 4.39 -0.07 -4.00
C ILE A 90 3.27 -1.07 -3.74
N TRP A 91 3.52 -2.11 -2.94
CA TRP A 91 2.48 -3.03 -2.47
C TRP A 91 1.36 -2.26 -1.76
N SER A 92 1.74 -1.42 -0.78
CA SER A 92 0.81 -0.62 0.01
C SER A 92 -0.02 0.34 -0.87
N LEU A 93 0.59 0.90 -1.93
CA LEU A 93 -0.10 1.70 -2.93
C LEU A 93 -1.09 0.87 -3.76
N GLY A 94 -0.75 -0.38 -4.12
CA GLY A 94 -1.67 -1.30 -4.79
C GLY A 94 -2.90 -1.62 -3.94
N ILE A 95 -2.71 -1.84 -2.64
CA ILE A 95 -3.82 -1.99 -1.69
C ILE A 95 -4.65 -0.70 -1.58
N SER A 96 -4.00 0.46 -1.55
CA SER A 96 -4.68 1.77 -1.56
C SER A 96 -5.51 1.98 -2.83
N ALA A 97 -5.03 1.52 -3.99
CA ALA A 97 -5.78 1.59 -5.24
C ALA A 97 -7.06 0.74 -5.19
N ILE A 98 -7.02 -0.44 -4.55
CA ILE A 98 -8.22 -1.25 -4.27
C ILE A 98 -9.15 -0.48 -3.33
N GLU A 99 -8.63 0.06 -2.22
CA GLU A 99 -9.40 0.86 -1.26
C GLU A 99 -10.13 2.04 -1.93
N MET A 100 -9.51 2.73 -2.89
CA MET A 100 -10.16 3.84 -3.61
C MET A 100 -11.40 3.40 -4.40
N VAL A 101 -11.38 2.21 -5.02
CA VAL A 101 -12.45 1.73 -5.90
C VAL A 101 -13.47 0.81 -5.22
N ASP A 102 -13.08 0.18 -4.12
CA ASP A 102 -13.90 -0.72 -3.32
C ASP A 102 -14.33 -0.10 -1.98
N THR A 103 -13.87 1.12 -1.67
CA THR A 103 -14.08 1.90 -0.43
C THR A 103 -13.43 1.35 0.84
N GLU A 104 -12.91 0.12 0.79
CA GLU A 104 -12.25 -0.55 1.91
C GLU A 104 -11.08 -1.38 1.37
N PRO A 105 -9.98 -1.56 2.13
CA PRO A 105 -8.91 -2.46 1.75
C PRO A 105 -9.38 -3.93 1.83
N PRO A 106 -8.67 -4.86 1.17
CA PRO A 106 -8.93 -6.28 1.32
C PRO A 106 -8.88 -6.72 2.80
N HIS A 107 -9.80 -7.60 3.17
CA HIS A 107 -9.92 -8.17 4.53
C HIS A 107 -10.20 -7.16 5.65
N TYR A 108 -10.71 -5.96 5.32
CA TYR A 108 -11.12 -4.97 6.31
C TYR A 108 -12.13 -5.51 7.34
N ASP A 109 -13.01 -6.41 6.91
CA ASP A 109 -14.02 -7.06 7.74
C ASP A 109 -13.48 -8.17 8.67
N LYS A 110 -12.18 -8.51 8.56
CA LYS A 110 -11.54 -9.56 9.35
C LYS A 110 -10.76 -8.99 10.52
N HIS A 111 -10.63 -9.81 11.57
CA HIS A 111 -9.78 -9.47 12.71
C HIS A 111 -8.33 -9.25 12.25
N PRO A 112 -7.59 -8.25 12.75
CA PRO A 112 -6.24 -7.91 12.27
C PRO A 112 -5.27 -9.11 12.18
N MET A 113 -5.25 -9.97 13.20
CA MET A 113 -4.42 -11.19 13.20
C MET A 113 -4.80 -12.19 12.10
N GLN A 114 -6.09 -12.28 11.75
CA GLN A 114 -6.54 -13.12 10.65
C GLN A 114 -6.14 -12.52 9.31
N SER A 115 -6.23 -11.19 9.14
CA SER A 115 -5.81 -10.51 7.91
C SER A 115 -4.32 -10.72 7.65
N LEU A 116 -3.47 -10.62 8.68
CA LEU A 116 -2.03 -10.93 8.56
C LEU A 116 -1.79 -12.34 8.00
N LEU A 117 -2.50 -13.33 8.52
CA LEU A 117 -2.38 -14.72 8.06
C LEU A 117 -2.81 -14.89 6.60
N LEU A 118 -3.90 -14.22 6.20
CA LEU A 118 -4.42 -14.27 4.84
C LEU A 118 -3.44 -13.63 3.86
N ILE A 119 -2.88 -12.45 4.20
CA ILE A 119 -1.89 -11.76 3.35
C ILE A 119 -0.63 -12.62 3.17
N ALA A 120 -0.13 -13.23 4.24
CA ALA A 120 1.08 -14.05 4.18
C ALA A 120 0.91 -15.33 3.34
N LYS A 121 -0.29 -15.94 3.34
CA LYS A 121 -0.54 -17.27 2.76
C LYS A 121 -1.26 -17.28 1.41
N ASN A 122 -2.17 -16.34 1.15
CA ASN A 122 -3.03 -16.40 -0.02
C ASN A 122 -2.45 -15.62 -1.19
N ASN A 123 -2.95 -15.88 -2.41
CA ASN A 123 -2.62 -15.07 -3.58
C ASN A 123 -2.98 -13.58 -3.36
N PRO A 124 -2.31 -12.66 -4.09
CA PRO A 124 -2.62 -11.25 -4.01
C PRO A 124 -4.11 -10.96 -4.23
N PRO A 125 -4.70 -10.01 -3.48
CA PRO A 125 -6.10 -9.66 -3.65
C PRO A 125 -6.35 -8.95 -4.99
N ALA A 126 -7.56 -9.09 -5.51
CA ALA A 126 -8.05 -8.35 -6.66
C ALA A 126 -9.22 -7.44 -6.26
N PRO A 127 -9.43 -6.29 -6.93
CA PRO A 127 -10.57 -5.43 -6.68
C PRO A 127 -11.89 -6.15 -6.97
N LYS A 128 -12.91 -5.89 -6.14
CA LYS A 128 -14.28 -6.42 -6.31
C LYS A 128 -15.06 -5.62 -7.34
N ASN A 129 -14.77 -4.34 -7.50
CA ASN A 129 -15.42 -3.47 -8.46
C ASN A 129 -15.08 -3.89 -9.90
N THR A 130 -16.08 -4.43 -10.62
CA THR A 130 -15.92 -4.91 -12.00
C THR A 130 -16.00 -3.81 -13.06
N LYS A 131 -16.34 -2.57 -12.68
CA LYS A 131 -16.54 -1.44 -13.61
C LYS A 131 -15.24 -0.71 -13.96
N ILE A 132 -14.13 -1.05 -13.33
CA ILE A 132 -12.81 -0.48 -13.63
C ILE A 132 -12.22 -1.10 -14.90
N SER A 133 -11.37 -0.34 -15.58
CA SER A 133 -10.69 -0.79 -16.79
C SER A 133 -9.72 -1.96 -16.53
N ASP A 134 -9.45 -2.75 -17.56
CA ASP A 134 -8.47 -3.84 -17.46
C ASP A 134 -7.05 -3.30 -17.23
N ALA A 135 -6.73 -2.13 -17.76
CA ALA A 135 -5.45 -1.44 -17.49
C ALA A 135 -5.29 -1.11 -16.01
N PHE A 136 -6.37 -0.69 -15.32
CA PHE A 136 -6.32 -0.42 -13.89
C PHE A 136 -6.17 -1.70 -13.06
N LYS A 137 -6.83 -2.79 -13.46
CA LYS A 137 -6.64 -4.11 -12.84
C LYS A 137 -5.21 -4.63 -13.02
N GLU A 138 -4.65 -4.46 -14.22
CA GLU A 138 -3.27 -4.83 -14.53
C GLU A 138 -2.28 -4.01 -13.69
N PHE A 139 -2.49 -2.70 -13.57
CA PHE A 139 -1.70 -1.85 -12.67
C PHE A 139 -1.72 -2.36 -11.22
N ILE A 140 -2.92 -2.66 -10.68
CA ILE A 140 -3.04 -3.20 -9.32
C ILE A 140 -2.30 -4.54 -9.20
N ALA A 141 -2.44 -5.43 -10.19
CA ALA A 141 -1.76 -6.71 -10.19
C ALA A 141 -0.23 -6.56 -10.18
N LEU A 142 0.31 -5.61 -10.96
CA LEU A 142 1.74 -5.29 -10.99
C LEU A 142 2.24 -4.74 -9.65
N CYS A 143 1.46 -3.92 -8.95
CA CYS A 143 1.82 -3.45 -7.62
C CYS A 143 1.82 -4.58 -6.57
N LEU A 144 0.98 -5.59 -6.74
CA LEU A 144 0.78 -6.68 -5.76
C LEU A 144 1.56 -7.95 -6.12
N THR A 145 2.64 -7.83 -6.87
CA THR A 145 3.57 -8.92 -7.14
C THR A 145 4.37 -9.25 -5.88
N LYS A 146 4.40 -10.53 -5.50
CA LYS A 146 5.04 -11.01 -4.27
C LYS A 146 6.56 -11.19 -4.38
N ASP A 147 7.07 -11.33 -5.60
CA ASP A 147 8.50 -11.49 -5.84
C ASP A 147 9.10 -10.14 -6.27
N PRO A 148 9.97 -9.53 -5.45
CA PRO A 148 10.64 -8.27 -5.80
C PRO A 148 11.43 -8.33 -7.11
N ALA A 149 11.88 -9.51 -7.55
CA ALA A 149 12.59 -9.69 -8.82
C ALA A 149 11.70 -9.48 -10.06
N GLU A 150 10.38 -9.54 -9.89
CA GLU A 150 9.39 -9.30 -10.95
C GLU A 150 8.74 -7.90 -10.86
N VAL A 151 9.07 -7.11 -9.83
CA VAL A 151 8.49 -5.78 -9.63
C VAL A 151 9.23 -4.74 -10.49
N PHE A 152 8.48 -4.07 -11.37
CA PHE A 152 8.99 -2.91 -12.11
C PHE A 152 9.42 -1.80 -11.14
N HIS A 153 10.68 -1.36 -11.26
CA HIS A 153 11.16 -0.17 -10.57
C HIS A 153 10.45 1.09 -11.10
N ALA A 154 10.02 1.96 -10.19
CA ALA A 154 9.33 3.22 -10.48
C ALA A 154 10.21 4.24 -11.21
#